data_AF-A0A1H7Q297-F1
#
_entry.id   AF-A0A1H7Q297-F1
#
_cell.length_a   1.000
_cell.length_b   1.000
_cell.length_c   1.000
_cell.angle_alpha   90.00
_cell.angle_beta   90.00
_cell.angle_gamma   90.00
#
_symmetry.space_group_name_H-M   'P 1'
#
loop_
_entity.id
_entity.type
_entity.pdbx_description
1 polymer ?
#
loop_
_entity_poly.entity_id
_entity_poly.type
_entity_poly.pdbx_seq_one_letter_code
_entity_poly.pdbx_strand_id
1 'polypeptide(L)'
;MGVGVAGGWVCWNLRVTPETRQGRARDRLTKVGVAAVGASVVVTVVIGLLGPSAMVPGLGGPGWQPPYWLDARPDGHLVIALAAAGLVLGGFGLLAVLSAIPAAPASSGGAVGWRPWLPRARALVVLGCLAAGVLAFLPPSGSGDHLNYAAYGRMVTLGLDPYTHGAADLPGDPVADAVEAPWREEPSVYGPVATAVQAAASWVGGDSTRLTIFVLALVNAAAFIATGLLIDRFTRHDPARRLRAALLWTANPLLLYHLVAGMHADTLAIACMVAALLARGRPLGSGLLLGLGVAVKLNAGLVALGPAWELRRRPARLAVMAGAAVAVVVVGYAVAGPEALAPVSRTSKSVSWASLWKLVQGWLQGALGSGAYRGEIQVGSLLLLALVAWSLLRMAARGPVPGGAGGFLARPFGGGEVDATVVAAALTVAYVFATPYVLPWYDGLAFGMLALVGASAVDGFAVAHLLALSLAYLPARVDGQPEDLAWLGEVVRPRMAWVLLALTCVLVVWAWRAAAPVRTPRASAAPPR
;
A
#
# COMPACT_ATOMS: atom_id res chain seq x y z
N MET A 1 -27.03 77.32 29.40
CA MET A 1 -26.58 76.69 28.14
C MET A 1 -25.41 75.78 28.47
N GLY A 2 -25.68 74.50 28.70
CA GLY A 2 -24.69 73.51 29.13
C GLY A 2 -24.28 72.60 27.98
N VAL A 3 -22.98 72.46 27.80
CA VAL A 3 -22.28 71.68 26.77
C VAL A 3 -22.40 70.18 27.07
N GLY A 4 -22.85 69.39 26.09
CA GLY A 4 -22.88 67.93 26.12
C GLY A 4 -21.84 67.34 25.17
N VAL A 5 -20.86 66.64 25.73
CA VAL A 5 -19.70 66.01 25.06
C VAL A 5 -20.14 64.80 24.24
N ALA A 6 -19.67 64.73 22.99
CA ALA A 6 -19.84 63.58 22.10
C ALA A 6 -18.96 62.40 22.52
N GLY A 7 -19.57 61.26 22.83
CA GLY A 7 -18.90 59.98 22.99
C GLY A 7 -18.86 59.22 21.67
N GLY A 8 -17.66 58.98 21.14
CA GLY A 8 -17.42 58.09 20.00
C GLY A 8 -16.47 56.96 20.41
N TRP A 9 -17.01 55.83 20.84
CA TRP A 9 -16.26 54.57 20.95
C TRP A 9 -16.68 53.65 19.81
N VAL A 10 -15.82 53.52 18.80
CA VAL A 10 -15.94 52.54 17.72
C VAL A 10 -15.54 51.17 18.28
N CYS A 11 -16.52 50.36 18.68
CA CYS A 11 -16.31 48.96 19.05
C CYS A 11 -16.19 48.08 17.79
N TRP A 12 -14.96 47.76 17.38
CA TRP A 12 -14.67 46.68 16.45
C TRP A 12 -14.89 45.32 17.13
N ASN A 13 -16.15 44.91 17.30
CA ASN A 13 -16.49 43.57 17.76
C ASN A 13 -16.56 42.59 16.58
N LEU A 14 -15.40 42.16 16.07
CA LEU A 14 -15.31 40.96 15.23
C LEU A 14 -15.59 39.73 16.11
N ARG A 15 -16.86 39.34 16.25
CA ARG A 15 -17.25 38.06 16.85
C ARG A 15 -16.71 36.92 16.00
N VAL A 16 -15.56 36.39 16.39
CA VAL A 16 -15.02 35.12 15.89
C VAL A 16 -15.95 33.99 16.36
N THR A 17 -16.86 33.54 15.50
CA THR A 17 -17.79 32.43 15.80
C THR A 17 -17.03 31.08 15.90
N PRO A 18 -17.55 30.09 16.65
CA PRO A 18 -16.93 28.76 16.78
C PRO A 18 -16.60 28.07 15.44
N GLU A 19 -17.43 28.28 14.41
CA GLU A 19 -17.22 27.77 13.05
C GLU A 19 -15.93 28.33 12.40
N THR A 20 -15.63 29.61 12.62
CA THR A 20 -14.39 30.24 12.12
C THR A 20 -13.14 29.76 12.86
N ARG A 21 -13.26 29.31 14.12
CA ARG A 21 -12.16 28.64 14.86
C ARG A 21 -11.92 27.23 14.33
N GLN A 22 -12.99 26.47 14.09
CA GLN A 22 -12.90 25.12 13.51
C GLN A 22 -12.33 25.13 12.08
N GLY A 23 -12.71 26.12 11.26
CA GLY A 23 -12.14 26.34 9.92
C GLY A 23 -10.63 26.59 9.96
N ARG A 24 -10.19 27.53 10.79
CA ARG A 24 -8.76 27.86 10.97
C ARG A 24 -7.93 26.68 11.51
N ALA A 25 -8.49 25.91 12.45
CA ALA A 25 -7.81 24.72 12.98
C ALA A 25 -7.61 23.64 11.90
N ARG A 26 -8.63 23.39 11.07
CA ARG A 26 -8.55 22.44 9.94
C ARG A 26 -7.57 22.88 8.87
N ASP A 27 -7.51 24.18 8.57
CA ASP A 27 -6.54 24.72 7.60
C ASP A 27 -5.10 24.62 8.10
N ARG A 28 -4.87 24.88 9.39
CA ARG A 28 -3.56 24.65 10.01
C ARG A 28 -3.17 23.18 9.97
N LEU A 29 -4.09 22.27 10.32
CA LEU A 29 -3.86 20.84 10.26
C LEU A 29 -3.53 20.37 8.84
N THR A 30 -4.23 20.90 7.83
CA THR A 30 -3.96 20.60 6.41
C THR A 30 -2.56 21.07 6.01
N LYS A 31 -2.20 22.31 6.36
CA LYS A 31 -0.87 22.87 6.07
C LYS A 31 0.25 22.04 6.71
N VAL A 32 0.10 21.70 7.99
CA VAL A 32 1.06 20.85 8.71
C VAL A 32 1.12 19.46 8.09
N GLY A 33 -0.02 18.89 7.71
CA GLY A 33 -0.09 17.58 7.06
C GLY A 33 0.65 17.53 5.72
N VAL A 34 0.47 18.55 4.87
CA VAL A 34 1.19 18.66 3.59
C VAL A 34 2.70 18.79 3.82
N ALA A 35 3.11 19.61 4.79
CA ALA A 35 4.52 19.75 5.14
C ALA A 35 5.11 18.44 5.69
N ALA A 36 4.36 17.71 6.52
CA ALA A 36 4.78 16.41 7.07
C ALA A 36 4.92 15.33 5.99
N VAL A 37 4.00 15.29 5.01
CA VAL A 37 4.11 14.41 3.83
C VAL A 37 5.39 14.75 3.04
N GLY A 38 5.62 16.02 2.74
CA GLY A 38 6.83 16.46 2.04
C GLY A 38 8.11 16.12 2.80
N ALA A 39 8.15 16.39 4.11
CA ALA A 39 9.28 16.07 4.98
C ALA A 39 9.56 14.57 5.02
N SER A 40 8.53 13.73 5.09
CA SER A 40 8.67 12.26 5.05
C SER A 40 9.34 11.77 3.76
N VAL A 41 8.94 12.30 2.61
CA VAL A 41 9.59 11.99 1.32
C VAL A 41 11.04 12.44 1.31
N VAL A 42 11.34 13.65 1.78
CA VAL A 42 12.71 14.16 1.89
C VAL A 42 13.56 13.28 2.80
N VAL A 43 13.05 12.87 3.96
CA VAL A 43 13.76 11.97 4.88
C VAL A 43 14.06 10.63 4.21
N THR A 44 13.11 10.08 3.45
CA THR A 44 13.33 8.83 2.68
C THR A 44 14.47 8.99 1.66
N VAL A 45 14.50 10.11 0.93
CA VAL A 45 15.58 10.44 0.00
C VAL A 45 16.92 10.60 0.73
N VAL A 46 16.92 11.27 1.89
CA VAL A 46 18.14 11.46 2.70
C VAL A 46 18.71 10.12 3.17
N ILE A 47 17.87 9.17 3.62
CA ILE A 47 18.35 7.84 4.03
C ILE A 47 19.11 7.15 2.91
N GLY A 48 18.55 7.10 1.69
CA GLY A 48 19.24 6.53 0.53
C GLY A 48 20.51 7.30 0.16
N LEU A 49 20.48 8.63 0.24
CA LEU A 49 21.62 9.49 -0.11
C LEU A 49 22.80 9.34 0.85
N LEU A 50 22.56 9.11 2.14
CA LEU A 50 23.62 8.88 3.13
C LEU A 50 24.41 7.59 2.84
N GLY A 51 23.79 6.62 2.18
CA GLY A 51 24.44 5.39 1.73
C GLY A 51 24.43 4.26 2.75
N PRO A 52 25.34 3.27 2.61
CA PRO A 52 25.37 2.06 3.43
C PRO A 52 25.29 2.34 4.93
N SER A 53 24.34 1.67 5.59
CA SER A 53 23.98 1.89 7.00
C SER A 53 23.08 0.75 7.49
N ALA A 54 22.50 0.86 8.68
CA ALA A 54 21.46 -0.07 9.16
C ALA A 54 20.22 -0.12 8.23
N MET A 55 19.95 0.94 7.47
CA MET A 55 18.80 1.03 6.57
C MET A 55 19.11 0.69 5.11
N VAL A 56 20.37 0.75 4.69
CA VAL A 56 20.79 0.63 3.28
C VAL A 56 21.90 -0.42 3.19
N PRO A 57 21.72 -1.53 2.44
CA PRO A 57 22.79 -2.49 2.23
C PRO A 57 24.00 -1.92 1.49
N GLY A 58 25.16 -2.49 1.75
CA GLY A 58 26.36 -2.27 0.94
C GLY A 58 26.20 -2.94 -0.43
N LEU A 59 26.41 -2.20 -1.52
CA LEU A 59 26.29 -2.74 -2.88
C LEU A 59 27.67 -2.87 -3.54
N GLY A 60 28.06 -4.09 -3.87
CA GLY A 60 29.28 -4.39 -4.61
C GLY A 60 29.22 -3.97 -6.08
N GLY A 61 30.37 -3.60 -6.64
CA GLY A 61 30.53 -3.21 -8.05
C GLY A 61 31.26 -1.86 -8.23
N PRO A 62 31.60 -1.47 -9.48
CA PRO A 62 32.30 -0.22 -9.75
C PRO A 62 31.54 1.03 -9.29
N GLY A 63 32.23 1.94 -8.60
CA GLY A 63 31.61 3.12 -7.96
C GLY A 63 30.99 4.15 -8.91
N TRP A 64 31.36 4.12 -10.19
CA TRP A 64 30.80 4.98 -11.24
C TRP A 64 29.45 4.48 -11.75
N GLN A 65 29.06 3.25 -11.43
CA GLN A 65 27.76 2.69 -11.79
C GLN A 65 26.68 3.19 -10.81
N PRO A 66 25.43 3.37 -11.25
CA PRO A 66 24.31 3.65 -10.36
C PRO A 66 23.87 2.39 -9.58
N PRO A 67 23.15 2.54 -8.44
CA PRO A 67 22.69 3.79 -7.81
C PRO A 67 23.82 4.61 -7.16
N TYR A 68 23.58 5.85 -6.69
CA TYR A 68 24.59 6.78 -6.16
C TYR A 68 24.28 7.22 -4.71
N TRP A 69 25.32 7.43 -3.90
CA TRP A 69 25.23 7.87 -2.50
C TRP A 69 26.50 8.61 -2.04
N LEU A 70 26.49 9.22 -0.85
CA LEU A 70 27.52 10.13 -0.33
C LEU A 70 28.56 9.50 0.63
N ASP A 71 28.68 8.17 0.69
CA ASP A 71 29.45 7.38 1.69
C ASP A 71 29.57 8.04 3.08
N ALA A 72 28.44 8.52 3.62
CA ALA A 72 28.44 9.35 4.84
C ALA A 72 28.63 8.53 6.12
N ARG A 73 28.49 7.19 6.02
CA ARG A 73 28.58 6.22 7.12
C ARG A 73 27.80 6.67 8.37
N PRO A 74 26.50 6.97 8.21
CA PRO A 74 25.71 7.49 9.30
C PRO A 74 25.57 6.43 10.40
N ASP A 75 25.50 6.90 11.64
CA ASP A 75 25.22 6.06 12.79
C ASP A 75 23.88 5.30 12.64
N GLY A 76 23.84 4.05 13.13
CA GLY A 76 22.68 3.18 13.03
C GLY A 76 21.45 3.75 13.73
N HIS A 77 21.61 4.33 14.92
CA HIS A 77 20.51 4.94 15.66
C HIS A 77 19.96 6.15 14.90
N LEU A 78 20.83 6.95 14.29
CA LEU A 78 20.41 8.10 13.49
C LEU A 78 19.53 7.69 12.31
N VAL A 79 19.96 6.74 11.47
CA VAL A 79 19.18 6.34 10.28
C VAL A 79 17.87 5.65 10.64
N ILE A 80 17.84 4.90 11.74
CA ILE A 80 16.63 4.26 12.26
C ILE A 80 15.68 5.32 12.82
N ALA A 81 16.18 6.31 13.56
CA ALA A 81 15.38 7.42 14.06
C ALA A 81 14.81 8.28 12.93
N LEU A 82 15.60 8.54 11.88
CA LEU A 82 15.15 9.20 10.66
C LEU A 82 14.02 8.41 10.00
N ALA A 83 14.17 7.10 9.81
CA ALA A 83 13.13 6.26 9.23
C ALA A 83 11.85 6.26 10.08
N ALA A 84 11.95 6.12 11.40
CA ALA A 84 10.81 6.22 12.31
C ALA A 84 10.09 7.57 12.20
N ALA A 85 10.85 8.68 12.24
CA ALA A 85 10.32 10.03 12.11
C ALA A 85 9.63 10.23 10.74
N GLY A 86 10.27 9.76 9.66
CA GLY A 86 9.73 9.80 8.31
C GLY A 86 8.39 9.06 8.22
N LEU A 87 8.31 7.84 8.74
CA LEU A 87 7.08 7.04 8.75
C LEU A 87 5.96 7.71 9.56
N VAL A 88 6.25 8.21 10.77
CA VAL A 88 5.29 8.90 11.64
C VAL A 88 4.78 10.19 10.97
N LEU A 89 5.67 11.04 10.47
CA LEU A 89 5.32 12.26 9.74
C LEU A 89 4.48 11.95 8.50
N GLY A 90 4.87 10.93 7.74
CA GLY A 90 4.19 10.51 6.53
C GLY A 90 2.79 9.99 6.79
N GLY A 91 2.63 9.08 7.76
CA GLY A 91 1.34 8.47 8.11
C GLY A 91 0.35 9.48 8.71
N PHE A 92 0.76 10.23 9.74
CA PHE A 92 -0.12 11.24 10.34
C PHE A 92 -0.36 12.43 9.42
N GLY A 93 0.65 12.84 8.63
CA GLY A 93 0.50 13.86 7.61
C GLY A 93 -0.52 13.47 6.54
N LEU A 94 -0.44 12.23 6.06
CA LEU A 94 -1.38 11.70 5.08
C LEU A 94 -2.82 11.63 5.65
N LEU A 95 -3.00 11.14 6.88
CA LEU A 95 -4.30 11.16 7.57
C LEU A 95 -4.87 12.58 7.69
N ALA A 96 -4.03 13.55 8.08
CA ALA A 96 -4.42 14.94 8.21
C ALA A 96 -4.90 15.52 6.87
N VAL A 97 -4.16 15.30 5.77
CA VAL A 97 -4.54 15.80 4.44
C VAL A 97 -5.77 15.10 3.89
N LEU A 98 -5.88 13.77 4.03
CA LEU A 98 -7.07 13.02 3.60
C LEU A 98 -8.33 13.47 4.35
N SER A 99 -8.23 13.74 5.65
CA SER A 99 -9.36 14.24 6.46
C SER A 99 -9.85 15.63 6.06
N ALA A 100 -9.02 16.39 5.34
CA ALA A 100 -9.35 17.73 4.86
C ALA A 100 -10.07 17.74 3.51
N ILE A 101 -10.06 16.61 2.78
CA ILE A 101 -10.75 16.46 1.50
C ILE A 101 -12.26 16.33 1.77
N PRO A 102 -13.10 17.19 1.18
CA PRO A 102 -14.55 17.08 1.31
C PRO A 102 -15.06 15.72 0.80
N ALA A 103 -15.92 15.07 1.57
CA ALA A 103 -16.50 13.78 1.22
C ALA A 103 -17.56 13.84 0.08
N ALA A 104 -17.95 15.04 -0.36
CA ALA A 104 -19.05 15.23 -1.32
C ALA A 104 -18.58 15.80 -2.67
N PRO A 105 -19.16 15.35 -3.80
CA PRO A 105 -18.93 15.96 -5.11
C PRO A 105 -19.43 17.42 -5.13
N ALA A 106 -18.73 18.29 -5.84
CA ALA A 106 -19.10 19.70 -6.05
C ALA A 106 -20.40 19.91 -6.88
N SER A 107 -21.21 18.87 -7.08
CA SER A 107 -22.48 18.92 -7.84
C SER A 107 -23.63 19.54 -7.05
N SER A 108 -23.51 19.70 -5.74
CA SER A 108 -24.39 20.58 -4.96
C SER A 108 -23.79 21.98 -5.01
N GLY A 109 -24.40 22.91 -5.76
CA GLY A 109 -23.92 24.27 -6.05
C GLY A 109 -23.67 25.21 -4.86
N GLY A 110 -23.41 24.70 -3.65
CA GLY A 110 -22.72 25.43 -2.61
C GLY A 110 -21.22 25.46 -2.93
N ALA A 111 -20.62 26.65 -2.93
CA ALA A 111 -19.19 26.81 -3.07
C ALA A 111 -18.46 25.88 -2.09
N VAL A 112 -17.88 24.79 -2.59
CA VAL A 112 -16.93 23.98 -1.82
C VAL A 112 -15.81 24.94 -1.48
N GLY A 113 -15.75 25.37 -0.22
CA GLY A 113 -14.77 26.34 0.26
C GLY A 113 -13.38 25.89 -0.17
N TRP A 114 -12.80 26.64 -1.11
CA TRP A 114 -11.47 26.39 -1.62
C TRP A 114 -10.51 26.43 -0.43
N ARG A 115 -9.88 25.30 -0.09
CA ARG A 115 -8.90 25.27 0.99
C ARG A 115 -7.55 25.73 0.42
N PRO A 116 -6.98 26.86 0.87
CA PRO A 116 -5.80 27.45 0.25
C PRO A 116 -4.54 26.57 0.35
N TRP A 117 -4.52 25.61 1.28
CA TRP A 117 -3.36 24.75 1.54
C TRP A 117 -3.43 23.38 0.88
N LEU A 118 -4.52 23.02 0.19
CA LEU A 118 -4.57 21.77 -0.55
C LEU A 118 -3.76 21.90 -1.85
N PRO A 119 -2.75 21.05 -2.06
CA PRO A 119 -1.95 21.09 -3.28
C PRO A 119 -2.81 20.70 -4.49
N ARG A 120 -2.43 21.18 -5.67
CA ARG A 120 -3.06 20.76 -6.92
C ARG A 120 -2.74 19.29 -7.16
N ALA A 121 -3.75 18.47 -7.48
CA ALA A 121 -3.56 17.04 -7.74
C ALA A 121 -2.45 16.75 -8.77
N ARG A 122 -2.37 17.54 -9.86
CA ARG A 122 -1.29 17.44 -10.85
C ARG A 122 0.10 17.65 -10.26
N ALA A 123 0.25 18.60 -9.33
CA ALA A 123 1.53 18.86 -8.67
C ALA A 123 1.92 17.66 -7.80
N LEU A 124 0.98 17.05 -7.07
CA LEU A 124 1.26 15.84 -6.30
C LEU A 124 1.66 14.65 -7.18
N VAL A 125 0.99 14.46 -8.32
CA VAL A 125 1.34 13.39 -9.26
C VAL A 125 2.75 13.61 -9.80
N VAL A 126 3.07 14.82 -10.26
CA VAL A 126 4.41 15.16 -10.77
C VAL A 126 5.47 15.00 -9.69
N LEU A 127 5.28 15.57 -8.51
CA LEU A 127 6.23 15.46 -7.40
C LEU A 127 6.42 14.02 -6.93
N GLY A 128 5.35 13.23 -6.87
CA GLY A 128 5.42 11.81 -6.55
C GLY A 128 6.19 11.00 -7.59
N CYS A 129 5.97 11.28 -8.89
CA CYS A 129 6.72 10.64 -9.97
C CYS A 129 8.20 11.06 -9.95
N LEU A 130 8.50 12.33 -9.68
CA LEU A 130 9.87 12.82 -9.53
C LEU A 130 10.56 12.17 -8.33
N ALA A 131 9.88 12.06 -7.19
CA ALA A 131 10.40 11.38 -6.01
C ALA A 131 10.70 9.91 -6.31
N ALA A 132 9.79 9.19 -6.97
CA ALA A 132 10.03 7.81 -7.37
C ALA A 132 11.21 7.68 -8.34
N GLY A 133 11.34 8.61 -9.29
CA GLY A 133 12.48 8.69 -10.20
C GLY A 133 13.80 8.92 -9.46
N VAL A 134 13.86 9.88 -8.53
CA VAL A 134 15.05 10.15 -7.71
C VAL A 134 15.43 8.93 -6.87
N LEU A 135 14.46 8.30 -6.20
CA LEU A 135 14.69 7.12 -5.38
C LEU A 135 15.26 5.94 -6.20
N ALA A 136 14.92 5.82 -7.48
CA ALA A 136 15.49 4.78 -8.36
C ALA A 136 17.00 4.94 -8.59
N PHE A 137 17.54 6.15 -8.43
CA PHE A 137 18.97 6.44 -8.53
C PHE A 137 19.70 6.38 -7.18
N LEU A 138 18.99 6.13 -6.09
CA LEU A 138 19.55 5.94 -4.76
C LEU A 138 19.57 4.45 -4.41
N PRO A 139 20.51 4.01 -3.55
CA PRO A 139 20.51 2.62 -3.11
C PRO A 139 19.21 2.33 -2.36
N PRO A 140 18.55 1.18 -2.61
CA PRO A 140 17.33 0.84 -1.91
C PRO A 140 17.52 0.81 -0.40
N SER A 141 16.50 1.23 0.34
CA SER A 141 16.54 1.43 1.78
C SER A 141 15.30 0.85 2.46
N GLY A 142 15.46 0.34 3.68
CA GLY A 142 14.33 -0.14 4.50
C GLY A 142 13.81 -1.53 4.12
N SER A 143 14.60 -2.30 3.37
CA SER A 143 14.40 -3.73 3.10
C SER A 143 15.69 -4.36 2.56
N GLY A 144 15.88 -5.67 2.73
CA GLY A 144 16.93 -6.46 2.07
C GLY A 144 16.43 -7.27 0.86
N ASP A 145 15.13 -7.23 0.56
CA ASP A 145 14.49 -8.06 -0.48
C ASP A 145 15.12 -7.90 -1.86
N HIS A 146 15.56 -6.69 -2.20
CA HIS A 146 16.19 -6.39 -3.47
C HIS A 146 17.48 -7.17 -3.73
N LEU A 147 18.20 -7.56 -2.67
CA LEU A 147 19.38 -8.43 -2.76
C LEU A 147 18.96 -9.86 -3.17
N ASN A 148 17.87 -10.37 -2.57
CA ASN A 148 17.29 -11.64 -2.97
C ASN A 148 16.83 -11.60 -4.43
N TYR A 149 16.20 -10.51 -4.87
CA TYR A 149 15.75 -10.36 -6.26
C TYR A 149 16.92 -10.40 -7.24
N ALA A 150 18.03 -9.75 -6.90
CA ALA A 150 19.25 -9.79 -7.69
C ALA A 150 19.85 -11.22 -7.73
N ALA A 151 19.89 -11.91 -6.59
CA ALA A 151 20.38 -13.28 -6.51
C ALA A 151 19.50 -14.28 -7.28
N TYR A 152 18.17 -14.17 -7.23
CA TYR A 152 17.27 -15.02 -8.03
C TYR A 152 17.49 -14.81 -9.53
N GLY A 153 17.68 -13.57 -9.97
CA GLY A 153 18.06 -13.27 -11.34
C GLY A 153 19.40 -13.91 -11.71
N ARG A 154 20.37 -13.82 -10.81
CA ARG A 154 21.71 -14.38 -10.99
C ARG A 154 21.67 -15.90 -11.14
N MET A 155 20.92 -16.60 -10.29
CA MET A 155 20.71 -18.05 -10.40
C MET A 155 20.21 -18.43 -11.79
N VAL A 156 19.17 -17.76 -12.29
CA VAL A 156 18.63 -18.01 -13.63
C VAL A 156 19.68 -17.80 -14.71
N THR A 157 20.45 -16.71 -14.64
CA THR A 157 21.51 -16.43 -15.64
C THR A 157 22.66 -17.43 -15.61
N LEU A 158 22.90 -18.08 -14.46
CA LEU A 158 23.90 -19.13 -14.28
C LEU A 158 23.35 -20.54 -14.51
N GLY A 159 22.07 -20.68 -14.84
CA GLY A 159 21.42 -21.98 -15.09
C GLY A 159 20.98 -22.73 -13.83
N LEU A 160 20.95 -22.06 -12.66
CA LEU A 160 20.32 -22.58 -11.45
C LEU A 160 18.85 -22.18 -11.38
N ASP A 161 18.04 -23.08 -10.84
CA ASP A 161 16.62 -22.83 -10.61
C ASP A 161 16.40 -22.08 -9.27
N PRO A 162 15.94 -20.81 -9.29
CA PRO A 162 15.71 -20.02 -8.08
C PRO A 162 14.53 -20.51 -7.24
N TYR A 163 13.75 -21.49 -7.71
CA TYR A 163 12.63 -22.08 -6.97
C TYR A 163 13.02 -23.25 -6.09
N THR A 164 14.22 -23.80 -6.31
CA THR A 164 14.78 -24.92 -5.56
C THR A 164 16.04 -24.54 -4.78
N HIS A 165 16.74 -23.47 -5.18
CA HIS A 165 17.99 -23.01 -4.60
C HIS A 165 17.86 -21.64 -3.93
N GLY A 166 18.73 -21.40 -2.94
CA GLY A 166 18.94 -20.11 -2.29
C GLY A 166 20.29 -19.49 -2.65
N ALA A 167 20.52 -18.25 -2.24
CA ALA A 167 21.78 -17.54 -2.49
C ALA A 167 23.01 -18.28 -1.92
N ALA A 168 22.84 -19.07 -0.86
CA ALA A 168 23.87 -19.90 -0.27
C ALA A 168 24.42 -20.99 -1.23
N ASP A 169 23.66 -21.36 -2.27
CA ASP A 169 24.06 -22.36 -3.26
C ASP A 169 25.00 -21.80 -4.35
N LEU A 170 25.34 -20.50 -4.28
CA LEU A 170 26.31 -19.82 -5.15
C LEU A 170 27.46 -19.20 -4.33
N PRO A 171 28.26 -20.00 -3.60
CA PRO A 171 29.33 -19.48 -2.76
C PRO A 171 30.41 -18.77 -3.59
N GLY A 172 30.79 -17.55 -3.19
CA GLY A 172 31.80 -16.75 -3.87
C GLY A 172 31.27 -15.92 -5.06
N ASP A 173 29.99 -16.04 -5.40
CA ASP A 173 29.38 -15.17 -6.41
C ASP A 173 29.11 -13.77 -5.81
N PRO A 174 29.58 -12.67 -6.43
CA PRO A 174 29.50 -11.34 -5.84
C PRO A 174 28.08 -10.80 -5.67
N VAL A 175 27.11 -11.30 -6.45
CA VAL A 175 25.70 -10.89 -6.34
C VAL A 175 24.99 -11.75 -5.30
N ALA A 176 25.20 -13.07 -5.31
CA ALA A 176 24.60 -13.96 -4.33
C ALA A 176 25.14 -13.72 -2.91
N ASP A 177 26.43 -13.45 -2.76
CA ASP A 177 27.04 -13.20 -1.45
C ASP A 177 26.58 -11.91 -0.80
N ALA A 178 26.02 -10.97 -1.58
CA ALA A 178 25.42 -9.76 -1.04
C ALA A 178 24.11 -10.04 -0.28
N VAL A 179 23.48 -11.22 -0.44
CA VAL A 179 22.25 -11.56 0.29
C VAL A 179 22.55 -11.76 1.77
N GLU A 180 21.79 -11.03 2.59
CA GLU A 180 21.93 -11.01 4.05
C GLU A 180 21.16 -12.16 4.73
N ALA A 181 21.69 -12.62 5.86
CA ALA A 181 20.97 -13.51 6.75
C ALA A 181 19.69 -12.81 7.29
N PRO A 182 18.59 -13.55 7.52
CA PRO A 182 18.44 -15.00 7.43
C PRO A 182 18.00 -15.54 6.05
N TRP A 183 18.01 -14.71 5.00
CA TRP A 183 17.34 -15.04 3.72
C TRP A 183 18.20 -15.83 2.73
N ARG A 184 19.45 -16.13 3.07
CA ARG A 184 20.42 -16.77 2.15
C ARG A 184 19.99 -18.13 1.62
N GLU A 185 19.22 -18.89 2.38
CA GLU A 185 18.78 -20.24 1.99
C GLU A 185 17.39 -20.25 1.33
N GLU A 186 16.72 -19.10 1.25
CA GLU A 186 15.32 -19.04 0.87
C GLU A 186 15.15 -19.05 -0.66
N PRO A 187 14.39 -20.01 -1.22
CA PRO A 187 14.03 -19.98 -2.63
C PRO A 187 13.00 -18.90 -2.94
N SER A 188 12.96 -18.51 -4.21
CA SER A 188 12.03 -17.50 -4.70
C SER A 188 10.57 -17.91 -4.53
N VAL A 189 9.79 -17.02 -3.92
CA VAL A 189 8.32 -17.11 -3.84
C VAL A 189 7.63 -16.29 -4.93
N TYR A 190 8.41 -15.66 -5.83
CA TYR A 190 7.91 -14.75 -6.85
C TYR A 190 7.59 -15.51 -8.14
N GLY A 191 6.54 -15.07 -8.84
CA GLY A 191 6.11 -15.78 -10.03
C GLY A 191 7.07 -15.60 -11.23
N PRO A 192 6.88 -16.38 -12.31
CA PRO A 192 7.78 -16.42 -13.47
C PRO A 192 8.03 -15.07 -14.14
N VAL A 193 7.06 -14.15 -14.13
CA VAL A 193 7.23 -12.82 -14.72
C VAL A 193 8.19 -11.96 -13.88
N ALA A 194 8.13 -12.06 -12.55
CA ALA A 194 9.07 -11.38 -11.67
C ALA A 194 10.48 -11.94 -11.86
N THR A 195 10.60 -13.26 -11.90
CA THR A 195 11.87 -13.97 -12.13
C THR A 195 12.48 -13.60 -13.49
N ALA A 196 11.68 -13.46 -14.54
CA ALA A 196 12.17 -13.00 -15.85
C ALA A 196 12.72 -11.58 -15.80
N VAL A 197 12.07 -10.66 -15.07
CA VAL A 197 12.58 -9.29 -14.85
C VAL A 197 13.88 -9.31 -14.06
N GLN A 198 13.97 -10.16 -13.04
CA GLN A 198 15.17 -10.37 -12.23
C GLN A 198 16.33 -10.91 -13.06
N ALA A 199 16.09 -11.93 -13.88
CA ALA A 199 17.07 -12.49 -14.80
C ALA A 199 17.56 -11.46 -15.83
N ALA A 200 16.65 -10.66 -16.40
CA ALA A 200 17.02 -9.60 -17.32
C ALA A 200 17.90 -8.53 -16.64
N ALA A 201 17.58 -8.13 -15.42
CA ALA A 201 18.39 -7.19 -14.65
C ALA A 201 19.78 -7.76 -14.32
N SER A 202 19.85 -9.04 -13.94
CA SER A 202 21.11 -9.71 -13.68
C SER A 202 21.96 -9.86 -14.95
N TRP A 203 21.36 -10.14 -16.10
CA TRP A 203 22.07 -10.20 -17.37
C TRP A 203 22.71 -8.85 -17.75
N VAL A 204 22.00 -7.73 -17.51
CA VAL A 204 22.55 -6.38 -17.72
C VAL A 204 23.64 -6.05 -16.68
N GLY A 205 23.44 -6.45 -15.42
CA GLY A 205 24.35 -6.17 -14.32
C GLY A 205 25.64 -7.00 -14.33
N GLY A 206 25.60 -8.20 -14.91
CA GLY A 206 26.70 -9.15 -14.87
C GLY A 206 27.08 -9.48 -13.42
N ASP A 207 28.34 -9.26 -13.07
CA ASP A 207 28.87 -9.47 -11.71
C ASP A 207 28.70 -8.23 -10.81
N SER A 208 28.05 -7.16 -11.30
CA SER A 208 27.79 -5.95 -10.53
C SER A 208 26.44 -6.00 -9.85
N THR A 209 26.45 -6.19 -8.53
CA THR A 209 25.28 -6.11 -7.65
C THR A 209 24.62 -4.73 -7.77
N ARG A 210 25.43 -3.67 -7.79
CA ARG A 210 25.00 -2.28 -7.89
C ARG A 210 24.21 -2.01 -9.18
N LEU A 211 24.74 -2.44 -10.33
CA LEU A 211 24.06 -2.25 -11.62
C LEU A 211 22.81 -3.14 -11.75
N THR A 212 22.86 -4.38 -11.26
CA THR A 212 21.69 -5.28 -11.23
C THR A 212 20.53 -4.63 -10.46
N ILE A 213 20.81 -4.12 -9.27
CA ILE A 213 19.82 -3.45 -8.42
C ILE A 213 19.31 -2.16 -9.07
N PHE A 214 20.18 -1.37 -9.70
CA PHE A 214 19.73 -0.18 -10.42
C PHE A 214 18.71 -0.50 -11.51
N VAL A 215 18.95 -1.52 -12.33
CA VAL A 215 18.02 -1.93 -13.38
C VAL A 215 16.68 -2.36 -12.78
N LEU A 216 16.71 -3.13 -11.68
CA LEU A 216 15.50 -3.48 -10.93
C LEU A 216 14.76 -2.25 -10.41
N ALA A 217 15.49 -1.28 -9.84
CA ALA A 217 14.94 -0.04 -9.30
C ALA A 217 14.27 0.81 -10.40
N LEU A 218 14.85 0.86 -11.60
CA LEU A 218 14.24 1.52 -12.76
C LEU A 218 12.93 0.86 -13.17
N VAL A 219 12.88 -0.47 -13.25
CA VAL A 219 11.64 -1.21 -13.57
C VAL A 219 10.58 -0.98 -12.49
N ASN A 220 10.98 -1.05 -11.23
CA ASN A 220 10.10 -0.78 -10.10
C ASN A 220 9.53 0.64 -10.13
N ALA A 221 10.37 1.65 -10.31
CA ALA A 221 9.94 3.04 -10.37
C ALA A 221 9.05 3.30 -11.59
N ALA A 222 9.37 2.71 -12.74
CA ALA A 222 8.51 2.78 -13.93
C ALA A 222 7.13 2.16 -13.67
N ALA A 223 7.06 1.01 -13.00
CA ALA A 223 5.78 0.38 -12.62
C ALA A 223 4.97 1.28 -11.66
N PHE A 224 5.62 1.88 -10.66
CA PHE A 224 4.98 2.80 -9.72
C PHE A 224 4.43 4.05 -10.42
N ILE A 225 5.25 4.68 -11.27
CA ILE A 225 4.91 5.88 -12.05
C ILE A 225 3.78 5.56 -13.03
N ALA A 226 3.88 4.48 -13.81
CA ALA A 226 2.85 4.07 -14.75
C ALA A 226 1.50 3.85 -14.04
N THR A 227 1.51 3.18 -12.88
CA THR A 227 0.31 3.02 -12.05
C THR A 227 -0.28 4.36 -11.63
N GLY A 228 0.56 5.30 -11.19
CA GLY A 228 0.14 6.64 -10.81
C GLY A 228 -0.47 7.44 -11.97
N LEU A 229 0.13 7.38 -13.15
CA LEU A 229 -0.37 8.05 -14.35
C LEU A 229 -1.68 7.43 -14.86
N LEU A 230 -1.83 6.11 -14.75
CA LEU A 230 -3.08 5.40 -15.06
C LEU A 230 -4.21 5.82 -14.12
N ILE A 231 -3.94 5.88 -12.81
CA ILE A 231 -4.89 6.34 -11.79
C ILE A 231 -5.26 7.82 -12.00
N ASP A 232 -4.27 8.68 -12.27
CA ASP A 232 -4.47 10.10 -12.55
C ASP A 232 -5.36 10.30 -13.79
N ARG A 233 -5.08 9.57 -14.87
CA ARG A 233 -5.90 9.59 -16.08
C ARG A 233 -7.34 9.14 -15.80
N PHE A 234 -7.53 8.10 -14.99
CA PHE A 234 -8.84 7.57 -14.64
C PHE A 234 -9.65 8.56 -13.79
N THR A 235 -9.00 9.31 -12.90
CA THR A 235 -9.65 10.21 -11.95
C THR A 235 -9.71 11.67 -12.42
N ARG A 236 -9.13 12.01 -13.58
CA ARG A 236 -8.92 13.39 -14.08
C ARG A 236 -10.17 14.27 -14.18
N HIS A 237 -11.36 13.67 -14.27
CA HIS A 237 -12.63 14.36 -14.45
C HIS A 237 -13.27 14.82 -13.12
N ASP A 238 -12.74 14.37 -11.99
CA ASP A 238 -13.19 14.77 -10.65
C ASP A 238 -11.98 15.28 -9.85
N PRO A 239 -11.84 16.60 -9.62
CA PRO A 239 -10.71 17.17 -8.91
C PRO A 239 -10.49 16.61 -7.50
N ALA A 240 -11.57 16.33 -6.76
CA ALA A 240 -11.48 15.81 -5.40
C ALA A 240 -11.01 14.35 -5.41
N ARG A 241 -11.59 13.53 -6.31
CA ARG A 241 -11.15 12.13 -6.49
C ARG A 241 -9.72 12.05 -7.01
N ARG A 242 -9.33 12.93 -7.93
CA ARG A 242 -7.96 13.01 -8.46
C ARG A 242 -6.96 13.37 -7.38
N LEU A 243 -7.27 14.35 -6.54
CA LEU A 243 -6.43 14.75 -5.40
C LEU A 243 -6.26 13.60 -4.41
N ARG A 244 -7.37 12.96 -4.01
CA ARG A 244 -7.35 11.78 -3.14
C ARG A 244 -6.52 10.66 -3.74
N ALA A 245 -6.72 10.33 -5.00
CA ALA A 245 -6.02 9.24 -5.67
C ALA A 245 -4.51 9.51 -5.75
N ALA A 246 -4.11 10.77 -5.98
CA ALA A 246 -2.71 11.18 -5.91
C ALA A 246 -2.13 10.98 -4.51
N LEU A 247 -2.87 11.28 -3.44
CA LEU A 247 -2.43 11.07 -2.05
C LEU A 247 -2.37 9.59 -1.64
N LEU A 248 -3.26 8.76 -2.18
CA LEU A 248 -3.29 7.32 -1.87
C LEU A 248 -2.18 6.55 -2.60
N TRP A 249 -1.74 7.03 -3.77
CA TRP A 249 -0.71 6.37 -4.58
C TRP A 249 0.55 7.21 -4.73
N THR A 250 0.58 8.14 -5.70
CA THR A 250 1.83 8.81 -6.15
C THR A 250 2.52 9.64 -5.08
N ALA A 251 1.74 10.30 -4.23
CA ALA A 251 2.22 11.18 -3.16
C ALA A 251 2.03 10.55 -1.78
N ASN A 252 1.81 9.24 -1.71
CA ASN A 252 1.76 8.50 -0.45
C ASN A 252 3.19 8.27 0.04
N PRO A 253 3.63 8.96 1.12
CA PRO A 253 5.01 8.83 1.59
C PRO A 253 5.33 7.42 2.08
N LEU A 254 4.35 6.69 2.61
CA LEU A 254 4.54 5.31 3.07
C LEU A 254 4.72 4.34 1.88
N LEU A 255 4.02 4.55 0.77
CA LEU A 255 4.24 3.74 -0.44
C LEU A 255 5.56 4.10 -1.14
N LEU A 256 5.94 5.38 -1.17
CA LEU A 256 7.27 5.77 -1.68
C LEU A 256 8.38 5.11 -0.86
N TYR A 257 8.25 5.07 0.47
CA TYR A 257 9.17 4.38 1.35
C TYR A 257 9.19 2.86 1.06
N HIS A 258 8.05 2.18 1.13
CA HIS A 258 8.03 0.71 1.00
C HIS A 258 8.19 0.24 -0.44
N LEU A 259 7.35 0.70 -1.36
CA LEU A 259 7.31 0.17 -2.72
C LEU A 259 8.45 0.66 -3.60
N VAL A 260 8.95 1.89 -3.40
CA VAL A 260 9.99 2.47 -4.26
C VAL A 260 11.35 2.43 -3.59
N ALA A 261 11.51 3.06 -2.42
CA ALA A 261 12.79 3.05 -1.71
C ALA A 261 13.16 1.64 -1.23
N GLY A 262 12.21 0.87 -0.72
CA GLY A 262 12.41 -0.54 -0.38
C GLY A 262 12.45 -1.49 -1.59
N MET A 263 12.15 -0.98 -2.80
CA MET A 263 12.20 -1.67 -4.08
C MET A 263 11.42 -3.02 -4.11
N HIS A 264 10.21 -3.06 -3.54
CA HIS A 264 9.43 -4.30 -3.48
C HIS A 264 8.77 -4.65 -4.83
N ALA A 265 8.90 -5.92 -5.21
CA ALA A 265 8.41 -6.47 -6.49
C ALA A 265 6.87 -6.38 -6.65
N ASP A 266 6.13 -6.25 -5.54
CA ASP A 266 4.68 -6.03 -5.51
C ASP A 266 4.24 -4.89 -6.43
N THR A 267 5.08 -3.86 -6.58
CA THR A 267 4.81 -2.72 -7.46
C THR A 267 4.49 -3.14 -8.90
N LEU A 268 5.19 -4.14 -9.42
CA LEU A 268 4.97 -4.65 -10.78
C LEU A 268 3.62 -5.38 -10.89
N ALA A 269 3.27 -6.18 -9.89
CA ALA A 269 1.97 -6.86 -9.83
C ALA A 269 0.84 -5.82 -9.77
N ILE A 270 0.98 -4.80 -8.92
CA ILE A 270 -0.04 -3.75 -8.75
C ILE A 270 -0.24 -2.97 -10.05
N ALA A 271 0.83 -2.65 -10.78
CA ALA A 271 0.73 -1.99 -12.09
C ALA A 271 -0.11 -2.81 -13.08
N CYS A 272 0.13 -4.13 -13.14
CA CYS A 272 -0.68 -5.04 -13.95
C CYS A 272 -2.14 -5.06 -13.51
N MET A 273 -2.41 -5.12 -12.20
CA MET A 273 -3.76 -5.18 -11.64
C MET A 273 -4.56 -3.90 -11.88
N VAL A 274 -3.95 -2.73 -11.69
CA VAL A 274 -4.58 -1.43 -12.00
C VAL A 274 -4.85 -1.31 -13.49
N ALA A 275 -3.88 -1.64 -14.34
CA ALA A 275 -4.07 -1.63 -15.78
C ALA A 275 -5.21 -2.58 -16.22
N ALA A 276 -5.29 -3.78 -15.63
CA ALA A 276 -6.34 -4.75 -15.91
C ALA A 276 -7.75 -4.23 -15.59
N LEU A 277 -7.92 -3.59 -14.43
CA LEU A 277 -9.19 -2.97 -14.03
C LEU A 277 -9.60 -1.82 -14.94
N LEU A 278 -8.64 -1.02 -15.40
CA LEU A 278 -8.90 0.06 -16.36
C LEU A 278 -9.19 -0.48 -17.77
N ALA A 279 -8.69 -1.67 -18.10
CA ALA A 279 -8.93 -2.38 -19.35
C ALA A 279 -10.16 -3.31 -19.33
N ARG A 280 -10.98 -3.34 -18.26
CA ARG A 280 -12.11 -4.29 -18.08
C ARG A 280 -13.15 -4.31 -19.20
N GLY A 281 -13.26 -3.22 -19.97
CA GLY A 281 -14.07 -3.15 -21.20
C GLY A 281 -13.57 -4.06 -22.34
N ARG A 282 -12.32 -4.53 -22.28
CA ARG A 282 -11.63 -5.38 -23.27
C ARG A 282 -11.21 -6.70 -22.59
N PRO A 283 -12.07 -7.73 -22.58
CA PRO A 283 -11.88 -8.93 -21.76
C PRO A 283 -10.53 -9.62 -21.96
N LEU A 284 -10.08 -9.74 -23.22
CA LEU A 284 -8.77 -10.32 -23.54
C LEU A 284 -7.62 -9.52 -22.91
N GLY A 285 -7.59 -8.20 -23.13
CA GLY A 285 -6.53 -7.34 -22.57
C GLY A 285 -6.56 -7.29 -21.04
N SER A 286 -7.74 -7.25 -20.43
CA SER A 286 -7.89 -7.36 -18.98
C SER A 286 -7.39 -8.70 -18.46
N GLY A 287 -7.75 -9.81 -19.10
CA GLY A 287 -7.30 -11.15 -18.76
C GLY A 287 -5.78 -11.32 -18.84
N LEU A 288 -5.16 -10.87 -19.94
CA LEU A 288 -3.70 -10.92 -20.09
C LEU A 288 -2.99 -10.17 -18.96
N LEU A 289 -3.44 -8.96 -18.62
CA LEU A 289 -2.86 -8.15 -17.54
C LEU A 289 -3.10 -8.77 -16.15
N LEU A 290 -4.28 -9.36 -15.90
CA LEU A 290 -4.53 -10.13 -14.67
C LEU A 290 -3.57 -11.32 -14.58
N GLY A 291 -3.41 -12.08 -15.66
CA GLY A 291 -2.50 -13.22 -15.72
C GLY A 291 -1.06 -12.82 -15.46
N LEU A 292 -0.59 -11.72 -16.07
CA LEU A 292 0.75 -11.18 -15.84
C LEU A 292 0.96 -10.80 -14.37
N GLY A 293 0.02 -10.09 -13.75
CA GLY A 293 0.16 -9.72 -12.34
C GLY A 293 0.12 -10.92 -11.39
N VAL A 294 -0.69 -11.94 -11.67
CA VAL A 294 -0.68 -13.22 -10.92
C VAL A 294 0.65 -13.93 -11.09
N ALA A 295 1.21 -13.93 -12.29
CA ALA A 295 2.52 -14.50 -12.60
C ALA A 295 3.70 -13.63 -12.09
N VAL A 296 3.45 -12.45 -11.50
CA VAL A 296 4.43 -11.73 -10.67
C VAL A 296 4.27 -12.14 -9.22
N LYS A 297 3.03 -12.12 -8.70
CA LYS A 297 2.72 -12.47 -7.32
C LYS A 297 1.31 -13.05 -7.21
N LEU A 298 1.21 -14.31 -6.75
CA LEU A 298 -0.04 -15.07 -6.76
C LEU A 298 -1.20 -14.37 -6.03
N ASN A 299 -0.92 -13.71 -4.91
CA ASN A 299 -1.93 -13.00 -4.10
C ASN A 299 -2.58 -11.81 -4.83
N ALA A 300 -1.93 -11.26 -5.87
CA ALA A 300 -2.51 -10.21 -6.70
C ALA A 300 -3.77 -10.70 -7.46
N GLY A 301 -3.94 -12.02 -7.63
CA GLY A 301 -5.09 -12.64 -8.27
C GLY A 301 -6.43 -12.33 -7.63
N LEU A 302 -6.46 -11.90 -6.36
CA LEU A 302 -7.68 -11.44 -5.70
C LEU A 302 -8.38 -10.30 -6.46
N VAL A 303 -7.63 -9.46 -7.18
CA VAL A 303 -8.19 -8.36 -7.98
C VAL A 303 -9.06 -8.89 -9.12
N ALA A 304 -8.79 -10.08 -9.66
CA ALA A 304 -9.56 -10.67 -10.76
C ALA A 304 -11.04 -10.91 -10.39
N LEU A 305 -11.35 -11.06 -9.10
CA LEU A 305 -12.71 -11.24 -8.61
C LEU A 305 -13.59 -9.99 -8.86
N GLY A 306 -12.99 -8.80 -8.98
CA GLY A 306 -13.72 -7.57 -9.34
C GLY A 306 -14.31 -7.64 -10.75
N PRO A 307 -13.48 -7.72 -11.81
CA PRO A 307 -13.96 -7.91 -13.17
C PRO A 307 -14.81 -9.17 -13.35
N ALA A 308 -14.47 -10.27 -12.66
CA ALA A 308 -15.27 -11.49 -12.71
C ALA A 308 -16.68 -11.27 -12.17
N TRP A 309 -16.82 -10.53 -11.06
CA TRP A 309 -18.12 -10.11 -10.54
C TRP A 309 -18.88 -9.28 -11.57
N GLU A 310 -18.28 -8.27 -12.17
CA GLU A 310 -18.94 -7.44 -13.20
C GLU A 310 -19.39 -8.28 -14.42
N LEU A 311 -18.55 -9.23 -14.87
CA LEU A 311 -18.81 -10.08 -16.02
C LEU A 311 -19.65 -11.33 -15.72
N ARG A 312 -20.09 -11.55 -14.47
CA ARG A 312 -20.83 -12.77 -14.05
C ARG A 312 -22.11 -13.04 -14.86
N ARG A 313 -22.72 -12.00 -15.43
CA ARG A 313 -23.91 -12.10 -16.30
C ARG A 313 -23.58 -12.10 -17.80
N ARG A 314 -22.29 -12.18 -18.16
CA ARG A 314 -21.78 -12.18 -19.54
C ARG A 314 -20.76 -13.32 -19.71
N PRO A 315 -21.19 -14.58 -19.67
CA PRO A 315 -20.31 -15.75 -19.54
C PRO A 315 -19.26 -15.85 -20.64
N ALA A 316 -19.60 -15.50 -21.89
CA ALA A 316 -18.61 -15.50 -22.99
C ALA A 316 -17.46 -14.51 -22.76
N ARG A 317 -17.76 -13.31 -22.26
CA ARG A 317 -16.72 -12.30 -21.95
C ARG A 317 -15.91 -12.70 -20.73
N LEU A 318 -16.57 -13.27 -19.72
CA LEU A 318 -15.89 -13.82 -18.55
C LEU A 318 -14.93 -14.94 -18.96
N ALA A 319 -15.35 -15.86 -19.82
CA ALA A 319 -14.53 -16.96 -20.32
C ALA A 319 -13.30 -16.45 -21.10
N VAL A 320 -13.45 -15.42 -21.95
CA VAL A 320 -12.29 -14.80 -22.64
C VAL A 320 -11.30 -14.19 -21.65
N MET A 321 -11.79 -13.45 -20.66
CA MET A 321 -10.92 -12.84 -19.65
C MET A 321 -10.22 -13.90 -18.79
N ALA A 322 -10.98 -14.85 -18.25
CA ALA A 322 -10.46 -15.91 -17.40
C ALA A 322 -9.51 -16.82 -18.19
N GLY A 323 -9.88 -17.23 -19.40
CA GLY A 323 -9.05 -18.05 -20.28
C GLY A 323 -7.73 -17.38 -20.63
N ALA A 324 -7.73 -16.07 -20.94
CA ALA A 324 -6.50 -15.33 -21.19
C ALA A 324 -5.62 -15.20 -19.94
N ALA A 325 -6.21 -14.95 -18.77
CA ALA A 325 -5.46 -14.89 -17.50
C ALA A 325 -4.83 -16.24 -17.16
N VAL A 326 -5.61 -17.32 -17.25
CA VAL A 326 -5.14 -18.69 -17.01
C VAL A 326 -4.07 -19.08 -18.01
N ALA A 327 -4.22 -18.75 -19.30
CA ALA A 327 -3.21 -19.05 -20.32
C ALA A 327 -1.86 -18.41 -19.99
N VAL A 328 -1.82 -17.13 -19.59
CA VAL A 328 -0.58 -16.46 -19.20
C VAL A 328 0.06 -17.13 -17.98
N VAL A 329 -0.73 -17.45 -16.95
CA VAL A 329 -0.22 -18.12 -15.75
C VAL A 329 0.31 -19.50 -16.09
N VAL A 330 -0.45 -20.31 -16.82
CA VAL A 330 -0.06 -21.67 -17.21
C VAL A 330 1.21 -21.66 -18.06
N VAL A 331 1.29 -20.78 -19.07
CA VAL A 331 2.49 -20.66 -19.91
C VAL A 331 3.69 -20.21 -19.07
N GLY A 332 3.52 -19.23 -18.19
CA GLY A 332 4.60 -18.76 -17.31
C GLY A 332 5.13 -19.87 -16.39
N TYR A 333 4.24 -20.60 -15.73
CA TYR A 333 4.64 -21.69 -14.83
C TYR A 333 5.12 -22.95 -15.56
N ALA A 334 4.67 -23.18 -16.80
CA ALA A 334 5.22 -24.24 -17.65
C ALA A 334 6.69 -23.96 -18.04
N VAL A 335 7.05 -22.70 -18.25
CA VAL A 335 8.45 -22.28 -18.49
C VAL A 335 9.29 -22.36 -17.21
N ALA A 336 8.72 -21.95 -16.08
CA ALA A 336 9.43 -21.95 -14.79
C ALA A 336 9.60 -23.34 -14.16
N GLY A 337 8.74 -24.30 -14.49
CA GLY A 337 8.70 -25.62 -13.87
C GLY A 337 7.71 -25.71 -12.70
N PRO A 338 7.22 -26.92 -12.38
CA PRO A 338 6.28 -27.14 -11.27
C PRO A 338 6.86 -26.79 -9.89
N GLU A 339 8.19 -26.81 -9.75
CA GLU A 339 8.93 -26.48 -8.53
C GLU A 339 8.64 -25.06 -8.05
N ALA A 340 8.31 -24.13 -8.97
CA ALA A 340 7.92 -22.75 -8.67
C ALA A 340 6.69 -22.61 -7.76
N LEU A 341 5.89 -23.68 -7.60
CA LEU A 341 4.72 -23.68 -6.70
C LEU A 341 5.07 -24.08 -5.26
N ALA A 342 6.18 -24.81 -5.05
CA ALA A 342 6.53 -25.36 -3.74
C ALA A 342 6.90 -24.26 -2.71
N PRO A 343 7.74 -23.26 -3.03
CA PRO A 343 8.03 -22.14 -2.11
C PRO A 343 6.77 -21.36 -1.72
N VAL A 344 5.88 -21.12 -2.70
CA VAL A 344 4.60 -20.43 -2.46
C VAL A 344 3.73 -21.22 -1.46
N SER A 345 3.66 -22.54 -1.61
CA SER A 345 2.92 -23.40 -0.67
C SER A 345 3.55 -23.48 0.72
N ARG A 346 4.86 -23.31 0.84
CA ARG A 346 5.57 -23.28 2.12
C ARG A 346 5.26 -21.97 2.84
N THR A 347 5.45 -20.85 2.15
CA THR A 347 5.28 -19.51 2.69
C THR A 347 3.82 -19.17 3.00
N SER A 348 2.85 -19.77 2.30
CA SER A 348 1.42 -19.61 2.64
C SER A 348 1.02 -20.17 4.01
N LYS A 349 1.90 -20.93 4.66
CA LYS A 349 1.72 -21.48 6.02
C LYS A 349 2.44 -20.64 7.09
N SER A 350 3.12 -19.56 6.69
CA SER A 350 3.83 -18.67 7.59
C SER A 350 2.89 -17.66 8.25
N VAL A 351 3.28 -17.19 9.43
CA VAL A 351 2.56 -16.14 10.17
C VAL A 351 3.53 -15.00 10.44
N SER A 352 3.20 -13.81 9.97
CA SER A 352 3.99 -12.61 10.21
C SER A 352 4.04 -12.28 11.69
N TRP A 353 5.20 -11.87 12.19
CA TRP A 353 5.40 -11.52 13.60
C TRP A 353 4.51 -10.37 14.09
N ALA A 354 4.21 -9.41 13.22
CA ALA A 354 3.29 -8.31 13.53
C ALA A 354 1.82 -8.65 13.26
N SER A 355 1.49 -9.81 12.67
CA SER A 355 0.11 -10.16 12.35
C SER A 355 -0.71 -10.42 13.62
N LEU A 356 -1.99 -10.06 13.61
CA LEU A 356 -2.93 -10.43 14.68
C LEU A 356 -2.96 -11.95 14.93
N TRP A 357 -2.68 -12.73 13.89
CA TRP A 357 -2.63 -14.20 13.97
C TRP A 357 -1.46 -14.70 14.81
N LYS A 358 -0.43 -13.88 15.06
CA LYS A 358 0.64 -14.21 15.99
C LYS A 358 0.14 -14.37 17.43
N LEU A 359 -0.85 -13.57 17.82
CA LEU A 359 -1.51 -13.68 19.12
C LEU A 359 -2.28 -15.00 19.24
N VAL A 360 -3.02 -15.36 18.18
CA VAL A 360 -3.74 -16.62 18.09
C VAL A 360 -2.78 -17.81 18.09
N GLN A 361 -1.68 -17.72 17.33
CA GLN A 361 -0.62 -18.72 17.32
C GLN A 361 -0.05 -18.95 18.73
N GLY A 362 0.29 -17.89 19.46
CA GLY A 362 0.81 -18.00 20.82
C GLY A 362 -0.17 -18.67 21.79
N TRP A 363 -1.46 -18.30 21.71
CA TRP A 363 -2.51 -18.92 22.52
C TRP A 363 -2.72 -20.40 22.18
N LEU A 364 -2.84 -20.75 20.90
CA LEU A 364 -3.00 -22.13 20.45
C LEU A 364 -1.81 -23.00 20.84
N GLN A 365 -0.58 -22.47 20.73
CA GLN A 365 0.61 -23.18 21.17
C GLN A 365 0.61 -23.46 22.68
N GLY A 366 0.17 -22.49 23.49
CA GLY A 366 0.05 -22.68 24.93
C GLY A 366 -1.04 -23.68 25.33
N ALA A 367 -2.14 -23.74 24.56
CA ALA A 367 -3.28 -24.60 24.87
C ALA A 367 -3.17 -26.03 24.32
N LEU A 368 -2.62 -26.19 23.11
CA LEU A 368 -2.64 -27.45 22.33
C LEU A 368 -1.24 -28.03 22.07
N GLY A 369 -0.17 -27.34 22.50
CA GLY A 369 1.21 -27.72 22.20
C GLY A 369 1.72 -27.24 20.84
N SER A 370 2.99 -27.53 20.54
CA SER A 370 3.64 -27.05 19.31
C SER A 370 3.14 -27.77 18.05
N GLY A 371 2.72 -27.02 17.04
CA GLY A 371 2.54 -27.51 15.65
C GLY A 371 1.09 -27.66 15.17
N ALA A 372 0.10 -27.63 16.06
CA ALA A 372 -1.32 -27.90 15.78
C ALA A 372 -2.18 -26.62 15.55
N TYR A 373 -1.64 -25.60 14.89
CA TYR A 373 -2.33 -24.31 14.72
C TYR A 373 -2.42 -23.81 13.27
N ARG A 374 -1.75 -24.48 12.33
CA ARG A 374 -1.61 -23.97 10.95
C ARG A 374 -2.94 -24.00 10.19
N GLY A 375 -3.69 -25.10 10.30
CA GLY A 375 -4.98 -25.24 9.62
C GLY A 375 -6.05 -24.32 10.21
N GLU A 376 -6.05 -24.20 11.53
CA GLU A 376 -6.96 -23.37 12.33
C GLU A 376 -6.78 -21.89 11.99
N ILE A 377 -5.52 -21.41 11.93
CA ILE A 377 -5.20 -20.04 11.52
C ILE A 377 -5.60 -19.81 10.06
N GLN A 378 -5.36 -20.76 9.17
CA GLN A 378 -5.76 -20.63 7.76
C GLN A 378 -7.29 -20.51 7.62
N VAL A 379 -8.06 -21.41 8.25
CA VAL A 379 -9.53 -21.35 8.24
C VAL A 379 -10.02 -20.04 8.87
N GLY A 380 -9.49 -19.67 10.03
CA GLY A 380 -9.80 -18.42 10.72
C GLY A 380 -9.54 -17.20 9.83
N SER A 381 -8.42 -17.18 9.10
CA SER A 381 -8.06 -16.08 8.21
C SER A 381 -9.02 -15.93 7.03
N LEU A 382 -9.48 -17.05 6.45
CA LEU A 382 -10.47 -17.02 5.37
C LEU A 382 -11.84 -16.56 5.88
N LEU A 383 -12.25 -16.98 7.07
CA LEU A 383 -13.47 -16.51 7.71
C LEU A 383 -13.41 -15.02 8.04
N LEU A 384 -12.28 -14.53 8.55
CA LEU A 384 -12.06 -13.11 8.82
C LEU A 384 -12.05 -12.30 7.52
N LEU A 385 -11.40 -12.80 6.46
CA LEU A 385 -11.41 -12.17 5.14
C LEU A 385 -12.85 -12.05 4.63
N ALA A 386 -13.61 -13.14 4.65
CA ALA A 386 -15.01 -13.15 4.24
C ALA A 386 -15.86 -12.16 5.06
N LEU A 387 -15.65 -12.10 6.38
CA LEU A 387 -16.34 -11.16 7.27
C LEU A 387 -16.02 -9.70 6.93
N VAL A 388 -14.74 -9.35 6.78
CA VAL A 388 -14.33 -7.98 6.43
C VAL A 388 -14.84 -7.61 5.04
N ALA A 389 -14.64 -8.47 4.04
CA ALA A 389 -15.11 -8.24 2.67
C ALA A 389 -16.62 -8.06 2.62
N TRP A 390 -17.38 -8.95 3.28
CA TRP A 390 -18.84 -8.84 3.34
C TRP A 390 -19.30 -7.55 4.02
N SER A 391 -18.65 -7.15 5.13
CA SER A 391 -18.97 -5.91 5.84
C SER A 391 -18.78 -4.69 4.95
N LEU A 392 -17.66 -4.63 4.21
CA LEU A 392 -17.33 -3.54 3.28
C LEU A 392 -18.26 -3.51 2.06
N LEU A 393 -18.55 -4.67 1.46
CA LEU A 393 -19.44 -4.78 0.31
C LEU A 393 -20.89 -4.45 0.68
N ARG A 394 -21.33 -4.87 1.86
CA ARG A 394 -22.66 -4.52 2.39
C ARG A 394 -22.81 -3.02 2.62
N MET A 395 -21.76 -2.36 3.13
CA MET A 395 -21.72 -0.91 3.24
C MET A 395 -21.78 -0.25 1.86
N ALA A 396 -21.00 -0.72 0.89
CA ALA A 396 -20.98 -0.19 -0.47
C ALA A 396 -22.33 -0.33 -1.19
N ALA A 397 -23.07 -1.42 -0.93
CA ALA A 397 -24.35 -1.70 -1.58
C ALA A 397 -25.48 -0.74 -1.16
N ARG A 398 -25.38 -0.07 0.00
CA ARG A 398 -26.47 0.75 0.55
C ARG A 398 -26.61 2.14 -0.07
N GLY A 399 -25.69 2.57 -0.92
CA GLY A 399 -25.74 3.88 -1.60
C GLY A 399 -25.63 5.08 -0.65
N PRO A 400 -25.66 6.32 -1.16
CA PRO A 400 -25.50 7.51 -0.33
C PRO A 400 -26.67 7.66 0.65
N VAL A 401 -26.36 7.80 1.95
CA VAL A 401 -27.34 8.23 2.96
C VAL A 401 -27.46 9.76 2.91
N PRO A 402 -28.65 10.34 2.69
CA PRO A 402 -28.82 11.80 2.79
C PRO A 402 -28.46 12.27 4.21
N GLY A 403 -27.45 13.15 4.32
CA GLY A 403 -27.06 13.78 5.59
C GLY A 403 -26.11 12.99 6.50
N GLY A 404 -25.63 11.80 6.09
CA GLY A 404 -24.65 11.04 6.86
C GLY A 404 -23.22 11.23 6.33
N ALA A 405 -22.29 11.66 7.18
CA ALA A 405 -20.85 11.79 6.85
C ALA A 405 -20.12 10.44 6.63
N GLY A 406 -20.85 9.35 6.33
CA GLY A 406 -20.42 7.98 6.61
C GLY A 406 -20.58 6.94 5.50
N GLY A 407 -20.79 7.30 4.23
CA GLY A 407 -20.82 6.29 3.17
C GLY A 407 -20.44 6.85 1.83
N PHE A 408 -19.22 6.57 1.33
CA PHE A 408 -18.87 6.95 -0.04
C PHE A 408 -17.81 6.07 -0.73
N LEU A 409 -18.04 4.76 -0.80
CA LEU A 409 -17.51 4.01 -1.96
C LEU A 409 -18.39 4.36 -3.18
N ALA A 410 -18.11 5.50 -3.81
CA ALA A 410 -18.90 6.01 -4.93
C ALA A 410 -19.03 4.97 -6.05
N ARG A 411 -20.25 4.73 -6.54
CA ARG A 411 -20.49 4.03 -7.80
C ARG A 411 -19.97 4.90 -8.95
N PRO A 412 -18.98 4.44 -9.73
CA PRO A 412 -18.50 5.22 -10.87
C PRO A 412 -19.54 5.31 -12.01
N PHE A 413 -20.56 4.44 -12.00
CA PHE A 413 -21.61 4.40 -13.03
C PHE A 413 -22.99 4.15 -12.40
N GLY A 414 -23.98 4.95 -12.80
CA GLY A 414 -25.36 4.84 -12.34
C GLY A 414 -25.97 3.48 -12.69
N GLY A 415 -26.14 2.64 -11.69
CA GLY A 415 -26.80 1.34 -11.76
C GLY A 415 -26.80 0.73 -10.37
N GLY A 416 -27.86 0.01 -9.99
CA GLY A 416 -28.06 -0.55 -8.65
C GLY A 416 -27.02 -1.55 -8.12
N GLU A 417 -25.89 -1.76 -8.81
CA GLU A 417 -24.89 -2.80 -8.51
C GLU A 417 -23.53 -2.26 -8.06
N VAL A 418 -22.76 -3.10 -7.37
CA VAL A 418 -21.39 -2.80 -6.93
C VAL A 418 -20.42 -2.98 -8.11
N ASP A 419 -19.63 -1.96 -8.44
CA ASP A 419 -18.65 -1.94 -9.55
C ASP A 419 -17.46 -2.89 -9.27
N ALA A 420 -16.80 -3.39 -10.32
CA ALA A 420 -15.60 -4.22 -10.24
C ALA A 420 -14.50 -3.61 -9.38
N THR A 421 -14.31 -2.29 -9.49
CA THR A 421 -13.30 -1.55 -8.71
C THR A 421 -13.60 -1.59 -7.20
N VAL A 422 -14.88 -1.53 -6.81
CA VAL A 422 -15.31 -1.62 -5.42
C VAL A 422 -15.15 -3.03 -4.88
N VAL A 423 -15.49 -4.04 -5.68
CA VAL A 423 -15.28 -5.45 -5.31
C VAL A 423 -13.78 -5.75 -5.12
N ALA A 424 -12.96 -5.35 -6.08
CA ALA A 424 -11.50 -5.51 -5.98
C ALA A 424 -10.94 -4.81 -4.75
N ALA A 425 -11.30 -3.54 -4.52
CA ALA A 425 -10.83 -2.78 -3.35
C ALA A 425 -11.26 -3.42 -2.02
N ALA A 426 -12.54 -3.84 -1.90
CA ALA A 426 -13.04 -4.48 -0.70
C ALA A 426 -12.31 -5.81 -0.40
N LEU A 427 -12.05 -6.62 -1.42
CA LEU A 427 -11.33 -7.88 -1.28
C LEU A 427 -9.86 -7.70 -0.94
N THR A 428 -9.17 -6.74 -1.57
CA THR A 428 -7.76 -6.47 -1.27
C THR A 428 -7.58 -5.85 0.12
N VAL A 429 -8.49 -4.98 0.55
CA VAL A 429 -8.52 -4.47 1.93
C VAL A 429 -8.81 -5.60 2.90
N ALA A 430 -9.82 -6.44 2.62
CA ALA A 430 -10.12 -7.59 3.48
C ALA A 430 -8.93 -8.54 3.59
N TYR A 431 -8.20 -8.77 2.50
CA TYR A 431 -7.00 -9.60 2.49
C TYR A 431 -5.92 -9.08 3.42
N VAL A 432 -5.51 -7.80 3.33
CA VAL A 432 -4.42 -7.28 4.16
C VAL A 432 -4.79 -7.23 5.65
N PHE A 433 -6.07 -7.02 5.98
CA PHE A 433 -6.58 -7.06 7.36
C PHE A 433 -6.78 -8.47 7.92
N ALA A 434 -6.86 -9.49 7.07
CA ALA A 434 -7.21 -10.85 7.51
C ALA A 434 -6.10 -11.88 7.32
N THR A 435 -5.10 -11.63 6.47
CA THR A 435 -4.08 -12.64 6.13
C THR A 435 -3.12 -12.92 7.31
N PRO A 436 -2.72 -14.19 7.56
CA PRO A 436 -1.73 -14.53 8.58
C PRO A 436 -0.34 -13.99 8.26
N TYR A 437 0.00 -13.96 6.98
CA TYR A 437 1.27 -13.43 6.48
C TYR A 437 1.03 -12.10 5.77
N VAL A 438 1.41 -11.02 6.45
CA VAL A 438 1.30 -9.62 5.98
C VAL A 438 2.58 -8.88 6.28
N LEU A 439 3.05 -8.11 5.30
CA LEU A 439 4.21 -7.22 5.40
C LEU A 439 3.80 -5.84 4.86
N PRO A 440 4.48 -4.74 5.23
CA PRO A 440 4.01 -3.38 4.93
C PRO A 440 3.68 -3.15 3.45
N TRP A 441 4.49 -3.68 2.53
CA TRP A 441 4.30 -3.49 1.09
C TRP A 441 3.06 -4.19 0.51
N TYR A 442 2.44 -5.13 1.24
CA TYR A 442 1.22 -5.82 0.80
C TYR A 442 0.04 -4.85 0.70
N ASP A 443 0.04 -3.80 1.54
CA ASP A 443 -0.96 -2.73 1.50
C ASP A 443 -0.94 -1.97 0.17
N GLY A 444 0.18 -1.98 -0.56
CA GLY A 444 0.28 -1.38 -1.88
C GLY A 444 -0.85 -1.84 -2.81
N LEU A 445 -1.19 -3.13 -2.79
CA LEU A 445 -2.30 -3.65 -3.59
C LEU A 445 -3.64 -3.04 -3.16
N ALA A 446 -3.90 -2.96 -1.85
CA ALA A 446 -5.11 -2.32 -1.34
C ALA A 446 -5.18 -0.83 -1.70
N PHE A 447 -4.09 -0.07 -1.57
CA PHE A 447 -4.02 1.35 -1.94
C PHE A 447 -4.24 1.57 -3.45
N GLY A 448 -3.63 0.73 -4.30
CA GLY A 448 -3.83 0.78 -5.75
C GLY A 448 -5.30 0.62 -6.13
N MET A 449 -6.01 -0.31 -5.48
CA MET A 449 -7.45 -0.50 -5.71
C MET A 449 -8.31 0.60 -5.07
N LEU A 450 -7.97 1.05 -3.85
CA LEU A 450 -8.67 2.12 -3.14
C LEU A 450 -8.61 3.45 -3.89
N ALA A 451 -7.52 3.73 -4.59
CA ALA A 451 -7.37 4.91 -5.44
C ALA A 451 -8.37 4.92 -6.61
N LEU A 452 -8.90 3.76 -7.01
CA LEU A 452 -9.89 3.61 -8.09
C LEU A 452 -11.34 3.72 -7.63
N VAL A 453 -11.61 3.85 -6.32
CA VAL A 453 -12.99 3.97 -5.78
C VAL A 453 -13.23 5.35 -5.16
N GLY A 454 -14.46 5.61 -4.68
CA GLY A 454 -14.79 6.85 -3.97
C GLY A 454 -14.18 6.93 -2.57
N ALA A 455 -14.12 8.15 -2.01
CA ALA A 455 -13.55 8.43 -0.69
C ALA A 455 -14.33 7.81 0.45
N SER A 456 -13.66 7.12 1.38
CA SER A 456 -14.34 6.56 2.54
C SER A 456 -13.43 6.53 3.76
N ALA A 457 -13.97 6.28 4.94
CA ALA A 457 -13.15 6.12 6.14
C ALA A 457 -12.17 4.94 6.02
N VAL A 458 -12.39 4.01 5.07
CA VAL A 458 -11.46 2.91 4.74
C VAL A 458 -10.07 3.43 4.39
N ASP A 459 -9.96 4.64 3.81
CA ASP A 459 -8.66 5.26 3.52
C ASP A 459 -7.86 5.49 4.81
N GLY A 460 -8.53 5.97 5.87
CA GLY A 460 -7.92 6.17 7.17
C GLY A 460 -7.51 4.86 7.83
N PHE A 461 -8.33 3.81 7.70
CA PHE A 461 -7.98 2.46 8.18
C PHE A 461 -6.77 1.90 7.44
N ALA A 462 -6.71 2.04 6.11
CA ALA A 462 -5.58 1.57 5.32
C ALA A 462 -4.29 2.32 5.66
N VAL A 463 -4.34 3.64 5.87
CA VAL A 463 -3.15 4.42 6.28
C VAL A 463 -2.69 4.05 7.68
N ALA A 464 -3.63 3.86 8.62
CA ALA A 464 -3.29 3.42 9.98
C ALA A 464 -2.69 2.00 10.00
N HIS A 465 -3.22 1.11 9.16
CA HIS A 465 -2.73 -0.26 8.99
C HIS A 465 -1.30 -0.27 8.45
N LEU A 466 -1.05 0.46 7.35
CA LEU A 466 0.27 0.60 6.76
C LEU A 466 1.26 1.23 7.73
N LEU A 467 0.87 2.29 8.45
CA LEU A 467 1.74 2.94 9.44
C LEU A 467 2.11 1.96 10.58
N ALA A 468 1.14 1.23 11.12
CA ALA A 468 1.39 0.25 12.19
C ALA A 468 2.35 -0.86 11.71
N LEU A 469 2.13 -1.41 10.51
CA LEU A 469 3.04 -2.39 9.92
C LEU A 469 4.43 -1.80 9.67
N SER A 470 4.50 -0.56 9.17
CA SER A 470 5.78 0.12 8.91
C SER A 470 6.64 0.23 10.17
N LEU A 471 6.01 0.61 11.29
CA LEU A 471 6.69 0.72 12.58
C LEU A 471 7.05 -0.65 13.17
N ALA A 472 6.22 -1.68 12.93
CA ALA A 472 6.48 -3.05 13.40
C ALA A 472 7.74 -3.68 12.76
N TYR A 473 8.04 -3.25 11.53
CA TYR A 473 9.13 -3.77 10.72
C TYR A 473 10.28 -2.78 10.57
N LEU A 474 10.47 -1.83 11.50
CA LEU A 474 11.68 -1.01 11.51
C LEU A 474 12.84 -1.77 12.23
N PRO A 475 14.09 -1.77 11.74
CA PRO A 475 14.58 -1.23 10.45
C PRO A 475 14.40 -2.13 9.22
N ALA A 476 13.69 -3.24 9.37
CA ALA A 476 13.39 -4.29 8.39
C ALA A 476 14.59 -5.18 8.06
N ARG A 477 15.80 -4.61 8.05
CA ARG A 477 17.07 -5.34 7.99
C ARG A 477 17.51 -5.79 9.37
N VAL A 478 18.16 -6.94 9.43
CA VAL A 478 18.77 -7.47 10.66
C VAL A 478 20.24 -7.06 10.71
N ASP A 479 20.91 -7.04 9.55
CA ASP A 479 22.31 -6.66 9.45
C ASP A 479 22.52 -5.16 9.72
N GLY A 480 23.55 -4.85 10.50
CA GLY A 480 23.90 -3.48 10.90
C GLY A 480 22.95 -2.82 11.92
N GLN A 481 21.95 -3.53 12.44
CA GLN A 481 21.10 -2.99 13.52
C GLN A 481 21.88 -2.94 14.85
N PRO A 482 21.92 -1.78 15.55
CA PRO A 482 22.50 -1.70 16.89
C PRO A 482 21.81 -2.65 17.88
N GLU A 483 22.59 -3.38 18.67
CA GLU A 483 22.08 -4.40 19.62
C GLU A 483 21.12 -3.81 20.67
N ASP A 484 21.39 -2.59 21.14
CA ASP A 484 20.54 -1.87 22.08
C ASP A 484 19.19 -1.45 21.48
N LEU A 485 18.99 -1.61 20.17
CA LEU A 485 17.72 -1.43 19.47
C LEU A 485 16.98 -2.76 19.20
N ALA A 486 17.44 -3.90 19.71
CA ALA A 486 16.76 -5.20 19.55
C ALA A 486 15.30 -5.18 20.07
N TRP A 487 15.00 -4.31 21.04
CA TRP A 487 13.64 -4.11 21.57
C TRP A 487 12.61 -3.66 20.50
N LEU A 488 13.04 -3.13 19.36
CA LEU A 488 12.14 -2.86 18.22
C LEU A 488 11.49 -4.17 17.74
N GLY A 489 12.27 -5.23 17.61
CA GLY A 489 11.79 -6.55 17.22
C GLY A 489 11.05 -7.28 18.34
N GLU A 490 11.53 -7.16 19.58
CA GLU A 490 11.03 -7.94 20.73
C GLU A 490 9.83 -7.30 21.42
N VAL A 491 9.70 -5.97 21.38
CA VAL A 491 8.67 -5.22 22.11
C VAL A 491 7.74 -4.48 21.17
N VAL A 492 8.24 -3.71 20.20
CA VAL A 492 7.37 -2.92 19.31
C VAL A 492 6.59 -3.83 18.38
N ARG A 493 7.25 -4.78 17.72
CA ARG A 493 6.61 -5.67 16.74
C ARG A 493 5.45 -6.49 17.34
N PRO A 494 5.56 -7.14 18.51
CA PRO A 494 4.42 -7.84 19.12
C PRO A 494 3.30 -6.90 19.57
N ARG A 495 3.62 -5.67 20.00
CA ARG A 495 2.60 -4.66 20.34
C ARG A 495 1.80 -4.22 19.12
N MET A 496 2.42 -4.15 17.94
CA MET A 496 1.72 -3.82 16.71
C MET A 496 0.69 -4.89 16.31
N ALA A 497 0.87 -6.16 16.68
CA ALA A 497 -0.15 -7.18 16.47
C ALA A 497 -1.46 -6.87 17.21
N TRP A 498 -1.38 -6.33 18.43
CA TRP A 498 -2.56 -5.85 19.17
C TRP A 498 -3.21 -4.63 18.53
N VAL A 499 -2.41 -3.68 18.03
CA VAL A 499 -2.90 -2.51 17.30
C VAL A 499 -3.64 -2.95 16.04
N LEU A 500 -3.09 -3.88 15.28
CA LEU A 500 -3.69 -4.40 14.04
C LEU A 500 -4.96 -5.21 14.32
N LEU A 501 -5.00 -5.99 15.42
CA LEU A 501 -6.23 -6.64 15.88
C LEU A 501 -7.32 -5.61 16.21
N ALA A 502 -6.98 -4.59 17.01
CA ALA A 502 -7.92 -3.53 17.39
C ALA A 502 -8.42 -2.78 16.16
N LEU A 503 -7.53 -2.43 15.23
CA LEU A 503 -7.87 -1.75 13.99
C LEU A 503 -8.82 -2.59 13.13
N THR A 504 -8.59 -3.90 13.03
CA THR A 504 -9.45 -4.84 12.30
C THR A 504 -10.85 -4.91 12.93
N CYS A 505 -10.93 -5.05 14.26
CA CYS A 505 -12.20 -5.04 14.99
C CYS A 505 -12.97 -3.72 14.78
N VAL A 506 -12.28 -2.58 14.88
CA VAL A 506 -12.89 -1.26 14.67
C VAL A 506 -13.36 -1.10 13.23
N LEU A 507 -12.60 -1.57 12.23
CA LEU A 507 -13.00 -1.55 10.82
C LEU A 507 -14.30 -2.33 10.61
N VAL A 508 -14.39 -3.56 11.13
CA VAL A 508 -15.60 -4.40 11.00
C VAL A 508 -16.79 -3.72 11.68
N VAL A 509 -16.64 -3.30 12.95
CA VAL A 509 -17.73 -2.65 13.70
C VAL A 509 -18.18 -1.36 13.00
N TRP A 510 -17.23 -0.56 12.54
CA TRP A 510 -17.52 0.66 11.79
C TRP A 510 -18.28 0.36 10.50
N ALA A 511 -17.81 -0.58 9.68
CA ALA A 511 -18.45 -0.93 8.40
C ALA A 511 -19.88 -1.46 8.63
N TRP A 512 -20.08 -2.27 9.66
CA TRP A 512 -21.41 -2.75 10.05
C TRP A 512 -22.36 -1.64 10.49
N ARG A 513 -21.87 -0.70 11.32
CA ARG A 513 -22.66 0.45 11.80
C ARG A 513 -22.96 1.43 10.69
N ALA A 514 -21.99 1.71 9.82
CA ALA A 514 -22.16 2.53 8.62
C ALA A 514 -23.21 1.94 7.68
N ALA A 515 -23.39 0.62 7.72
CA ALA A 515 -24.42 -0.06 6.99
C ALA A 515 -25.78 -0.11 7.74
N ALA A 516 -25.92 0.25 9.02
CA ALA A 516 -27.19 0.10 9.74
C ALA A 516 -28.32 0.99 9.14
N PRO A 517 -29.59 0.52 9.09
CA PRO A 517 -30.71 1.35 8.63
C PRO A 517 -30.87 2.60 9.50
N VAL A 518 -30.97 3.77 8.88
CA VAL A 518 -31.36 5.00 9.57
C VAL A 518 -32.81 4.80 10.03
N ARG A 519 -33.05 4.82 11.35
CA ARG A 519 -34.41 4.86 11.89
C ARG A 519 -35.01 6.22 11.51
N THR A 520 -35.91 6.24 10.53
CA THR A 520 -36.76 7.41 10.30
C THR A 520 -37.66 7.59 11.53
N PRO A 521 -37.63 8.74 12.23
CA PRO A 521 -38.61 9.02 13.27
C PRO A 521 -40.00 8.85 12.66
N ARG A 522 -40.90 8.10 13.32
CA ARG A 522 -42.32 8.11 12.96
C ARG A 522 -42.77 9.56 13.00
N ALA A 523 -43.36 10.04 11.90
CA ALA A 523 -43.99 11.35 11.88
C ALA A 523 -44.90 11.45 13.10
N SER A 524 -44.63 12.41 13.98
CA SER A 524 -45.55 12.74 15.07
C SER A 524 -46.88 13.05 14.41
N ALA A 525 -47.91 12.25 14.71
CA ALA A 525 -49.26 12.54 14.29
C ALA A 525 -49.62 13.89 14.92
N ALA A 526 -49.62 14.95 14.12
CA ALA A 526 -50.23 16.20 14.53
C ALA A 526 -51.71 15.90 14.85
N PRO A 527 -52.25 16.36 16.00
CA PRO A 527 -53.66 16.16 16.29
C PRO A 527 -54.51 16.78 15.17
N PRO A 528 -55.58 16.10 14.71
CA PRO A 528 -56.55 16.75 13.85
C PRO A 528 -57.13 17.96 14.58
N ARG A 529 -57.30 19.05 13.82
CA ARG A 529 -57.66 20.39 14.29
C ARG A 529 -58.98 20.44 15.04
#